data_AF-A0AAW7WD42-F1
#
_entry.id   AF-A0AAW7WD42-F1
#
_cell.length_a   1.000
_cell.length_b   1.000
_cell.length_c   1.000
_cell.angle_alpha   90.00
_cell.angle_beta   90.00
_cell.angle_gamma   90.00
#
_symmetry.space_group_name_H-M   'P 1'
#
loop_
_entity.id
_entity.type
_entity.pdbx_description
1 polymer ?
#
loop_
_entity_poly.entity_id
_entity_poly.type
_entity_poly.pdbx_seq_one_letter_code
_entity_poly.pdbx_strand_id
1 'polypeptide(L)'
;MPCATATETAKQVENLQEMILAGQSNTRCLAFMRQTWGVFRAQGYRLIKRVWAQIKDDINKSGIDGQELLSWSIQTLMAAAGQAMQQKNPGTLVACIR
;
A
#
# COMPACT_ATOMS: atom_id res chain seq x y z
N MET A 1 -8.30 -27.71 0.74
CA MET A 1 -8.09 -26.42 0.05
C MET A 1 -6.96 -26.65 -0.94
N PRO A 2 -7.20 -26.59 -2.26
CA PRO A 2 -6.12 -26.75 -3.24
C PRO A 2 -5.08 -25.63 -3.03
N CYS A 3 -3.79 -25.98 -3.11
CA CYS A 3 -2.70 -25.03 -3.07
C CYS A 3 -2.78 -24.18 -4.35
N ALA A 4 -2.80 -22.85 -4.23
CA ALA A 4 -2.76 -21.98 -5.39
C ALA A 4 -1.49 -22.27 -6.21
N THR A 5 -1.61 -22.33 -7.53
CA THR A 5 -0.47 -22.49 -8.42
C THR A 5 0.46 -21.27 -8.33
N ALA A 6 1.73 -21.43 -8.72
CA ALA A 6 2.71 -20.34 -8.68
C ALA A 6 2.25 -19.12 -9.51
N THR A 7 1.58 -19.37 -10.64
CA THR A 7 1.01 -18.35 -11.51
C THR A 7 -0.17 -17.62 -10.87
N GLU A 8 -1.05 -18.33 -10.17
CA GLU A 8 -2.15 -17.70 -9.43
C GLU A 8 -1.61 -16.82 -8.30
N THR A 9 -0.58 -17.29 -7.60
CA THR A 9 0.06 -16.52 -6.54
C THR A 9 0.72 -15.24 -7.08
N ALA A 10 1.31 -15.28 -8.28
CA ALA A 10 1.90 -14.10 -8.91
C ALA A 10 0.82 -13.04 -9.24
N LYS A 11 -0.29 -13.47 -9.87
CA LYS A 11 -1.43 -12.58 -10.17
C LYS A 11 -2.06 -11.97 -8.91
N GLN A 12 -2.16 -12.76 -7.84
CA GLN A 12 -2.63 -12.27 -6.54
C GLN A 12 -1.73 -11.17 -5.99
N VAL A 13 -0.41 -11.34 -6.11
CA VAL A 13 0.58 -10.36 -5.66
C VAL A 13 0.50 -9.07 -6.50
N GLU A 14 0.38 -9.18 -7.83
CA GLU A 14 0.19 -8.03 -8.73
C GLU A 14 -1.07 -7.21 -8.37
N ASN A 15 -2.20 -7.89 -8.18
CA ASN A 15 -3.45 -7.22 -7.81
C ASN A 15 -3.33 -6.51 -6.43
N LEU A 16 -2.65 -7.13 -5.47
CA LEU A 16 -2.39 -6.47 -4.18
C LEU A 16 -1.45 -5.27 -4.32
N GLN A 17 -0.46 -5.34 -5.21
CA GLN A 17 0.44 -4.22 -5.48
C GLN A 17 -0.35 -3.02 -6.03
N GLU A 18 -1.23 -3.25 -7.01
CA GLU A 18 -2.12 -2.21 -7.54
C GLU A 18 -3.00 -1.60 -6.46
N MET A 19 -3.60 -2.42 -5.58
CA MET A 19 -4.41 -1.91 -4.47
C MET A 19 -3.60 -1.03 -3.51
N ILE A 20 -2.38 -1.45 -3.14
CA ILE A 20 -1.52 -0.68 -2.23
C ILE A 20 -1.10 0.65 -2.88
N LEU A 21 -0.69 0.63 -4.15
CA LEU A 21 -0.31 1.83 -4.90
C LEU A 21 -1.50 2.78 -5.12
N ALA A 22 -2.72 2.27 -5.17
CA ALA A 22 -3.96 3.07 -5.15
C ALA A 22 -4.33 3.63 -3.76
N GLY A 23 -3.47 3.47 -2.75
CA GLY A 23 -3.66 4.00 -1.40
C GLY A 23 -4.56 3.15 -0.49
N GLN A 24 -4.82 1.89 -0.84
CA GLN A 24 -5.57 0.99 0.06
C GLN A 24 -4.72 0.59 1.27
N SER A 25 -5.31 0.61 2.47
CA SER A 25 -4.62 0.20 3.69
C SER A 25 -4.39 -1.31 3.75
N ASN A 26 -3.33 -1.74 4.46
CA ASN A 26 -3.03 -3.16 4.69
C ASN A 26 -4.23 -3.94 5.26
N THR A 27 -5.05 -3.32 6.11
CA THR A 27 -6.26 -3.91 6.68
C THR A 27 -7.32 -4.16 5.60
N ARG A 28 -7.48 -3.22 4.66
CA ARG A 28 -8.43 -3.36 3.55
C ARG A 28 -7.97 -4.41 2.54
N CYS A 29 -6.67 -4.44 2.22
CA CYS A 29 -6.07 -5.50 1.41
C CYS A 29 -6.25 -6.88 2.07
N LEU A 30 -6.08 -6.97 3.39
CA LEU A 30 -6.30 -8.22 4.14
C LEU A 30 -7.76 -8.69 4.11
N ALA A 31 -8.71 -7.77 4.28
CA ALA A 31 -10.13 -8.06 4.18
C ALA A 31 -10.50 -8.59 2.79
N PHE A 32 -9.99 -7.94 1.74
CA PHE A 32 -10.15 -8.39 0.35
C PHE A 32 -9.61 -9.80 0.13
N MET A 33 -8.37 -10.10 0.53
CA MET A 33 -7.80 -11.44 0.37
C MET A 33 -8.61 -12.53 1.09
N ARG A 34 -9.15 -12.21 2.28
CA ARG A 34 -9.97 -13.15 3.03
C ARG A 34 -11.30 -13.41 2.32
N GLN A 35 -11.93 -12.38 1.77
CA GLN A 35 -13.21 -12.49 1.09
C GLN A 35 -13.08 -13.16 -0.29
N THR A 36 -12.06 -12.80 -1.05
CA THR A 36 -11.90 -13.21 -2.45
C THR A 36 -11.17 -14.54 -2.59
N TRP A 37 -10.17 -14.81 -1.73
CA TRP A 37 -9.27 -15.96 -1.88
C TRP A 37 -9.30 -16.91 -0.66
N GLY A 38 -10.11 -16.61 0.35
CA GLY A 38 -10.20 -17.44 1.56
C GLY A 38 -8.92 -17.51 2.39
N VAL A 39 -8.02 -16.53 2.23
CA VAL A 39 -6.68 -16.55 2.85
C VAL A 39 -6.78 -16.26 4.35
N PHE A 40 -6.09 -17.06 5.17
CA PHE A 40 -5.99 -16.85 6.62
C PHE A 40 -5.12 -15.64 6.95
N ARG A 41 -5.42 -14.99 8.09
CA ARG A 41 -4.75 -13.74 8.53
C ARG A 41 -3.22 -13.79 8.50
N ALA A 42 -2.61 -14.86 9.02
CA ALA A 42 -1.16 -15.02 9.04
C ALA A 42 -0.54 -15.21 7.64
N GLN A 43 -1.26 -15.84 6.71
CA GLN A 43 -0.82 -15.98 5.33
C GLN A 43 -1.02 -14.66 4.56
N GLY A 44 -2.13 -13.96 4.80
CA GLY A 44 -2.39 -12.65 4.20
C GLY A 44 -1.32 -11.62 4.58
N TYR A 45 -0.91 -11.55 5.85
CA TYR A 45 0.20 -10.67 6.23
C TYR A 45 1.55 -11.07 5.61
N ARG A 46 1.79 -12.35 5.36
CA ARG A 46 2.98 -12.80 4.63
C ARG A 46 2.96 -12.33 3.17
N LEU A 47 1.80 -12.40 2.51
CA LEU A 47 1.61 -11.87 1.16
C LEU A 47 1.81 -10.34 1.12
N ILE A 48 1.20 -9.60 2.05
CA ILE A 48 1.38 -8.14 2.15
C ILE A 48 2.85 -7.77 2.32
N LYS A 49 3.60 -8.47 3.19
CA LYS A 49 5.05 -8.22 3.34
C LYS A 49 5.82 -8.45 2.04
N ARG A 50 5.45 -9.46 1.26
CA ARG A 50 6.07 -9.76 -0.04
C ARG A 50 5.81 -8.65 -1.06
N VAL A 51 4.57 -8.15 -1.11
CA VAL A 51 4.20 -7.03 -2.00
C VAL A 51 4.99 -5.77 -1.62
N TRP A 52 5.09 -5.44 -0.34
CA TRP A 52 5.92 -4.30 0.11
C TRP A 52 7.41 -4.45 -0.23
N ALA A 53 7.94 -5.68 -0.17
CA ALA A 53 9.31 -5.93 -0.60
C ALA A 53 9.50 -5.68 -2.11
N GLN A 54 8.55 -6.08 -2.94
CA GLN A 54 8.59 -5.81 -4.38
C GLN A 54 8.49 -4.31 -4.69
N ILE A 55 7.56 -3.60 -4.05
CA ILE A 55 7.45 -2.14 -4.20
C ILE A 55 8.77 -1.46 -3.83
N LYS A 56 9.39 -1.89 -2.72
CA LYS A 56 10.71 -1.38 -2.32
C LYS A 56 11.79 -1.68 -3.37
N ASP A 57 11.83 -2.89 -3.90
CA ASP A 57 12.79 -3.26 -4.94
C ASP A 57 12.59 -2.47 -6.23
N ASP A 58 11.34 -2.20 -6.62
CA ASP A 58 11.00 -1.39 -7.78
C ASP A 58 11.45 0.07 -7.59
N ILE A 59 11.24 0.63 -6.39
CA ILE A 59 11.76 1.96 -6.03
C ILE A 59 13.29 1.98 -6.11
N ASN A 60 13.97 0.99 -5.52
CA ASN A 60 15.43 0.95 -5.56
C ASN A 60 15.98 0.82 -6.99
N LYS A 61 15.31 0.03 -7.85
CA LYS A 61 15.69 -0.13 -9.26
C LYS A 61 15.48 1.14 -10.08
N SER A 62 14.53 1.99 -9.69
CA SER A 62 14.30 3.26 -10.37
C SER A 62 15.46 4.26 -10.22
N GLY A 63 16.41 3.99 -9.31
CA GLY A 63 17.54 4.87 -9.03
C GLY A 63 17.17 6.10 -8.18
N ILE A 64 15.92 6.19 -7.73
CA ILE A 64 15.46 7.22 -6.80
C ILE A 64 16.08 6.95 -5.43
N ASP A 65 16.72 7.96 -4.85
CA ASP A 65 17.18 7.88 -3.46
C ASP A 65 15.97 7.82 -2.52
N GLY A 66 15.94 6.77 -1.68
CA GLY A 66 14.84 6.56 -0.74
C GLY A 66 14.72 7.68 0.30
N GLN A 67 15.83 8.32 0.68
CA GLN A 67 15.78 9.45 1.61
C GLN A 67 15.18 10.71 0.96
N GLU A 68 15.57 10.99 -0.28
CA GLU A 68 14.96 12.06 -1.08
C GLU A 68 13.46 11.82 -1.30
N LEU A 69 13.07 10.60 -1.69
CA LEU A 69 11.67 10.23 -1.88
C LEU A 69 10.85 10.38 -0.60
N LEU A 70 11.39 9.97 0.56
CA LEU A 70 10.72 10.12 1.85
C LEU A 70 10.55 11.61 2.19
N SER A 71 11.58 12.42 1.93
CA SER A 71 11.56 13.86 2.21
C SER A 71 10.50 14.56 1.36
N TRP A 72 10.41 14.26 0.06
CA TRP A 72 9.37 14.76 -0.83
C TRP A 72 7.97 14.28 -0.44
N SER A 73 7.85 13.02 -0.01
CA SER A 73 6.56 12.46 0.44
C SER A 73 6.06 13.20 1.69
N ILE A 74 6.93 13.46 2.67
CA ILE A 74 6.60 14.21 3.88
C ILE A 74 6.24 15.66 3.52
N GLN A 75 7.02 16.32 2.67
CA GLN A 75 6.73 17.68 2.22
C GLN A 75 5.37 17.78 1.51
N THR A 76 5.08 16.83 0.62
CA THR A 76 3.79 16.76 -0.09
C THR A 76 2.64 16.56 0.89
N LEU A 77 2.82 15.70 1.90
CA LEU A 77 1.81 15.48 2.93
C LEU A 77 1.56 16.75 3.77
N MET A 78 2.62 17.45 4.17
CA MET A 78 2.51 18.73 4.89
C MET A 78 1.81 19.79 4.04
N ALA A 79 2.13 19.87 2.74
CA ALA A 79 1.50 20.80 1.82
C ALA A 79 0.00 20.50 1.66
N ALA A 80 -0.38 19.24 1.48
CA ALA A 80 -1.78 18.81 1.41
C ALA A 80 -2.54 19.13 2.71
N ALA A 81 -1.93 18.87 3.87
CA ALA A 81 -2.51 19.23 5.16
C ALA A 81 -2.68 20.74 5.32
N GLY A 82 -1.70 21.55 4.91
CA GLY A 82 -1.77 23.00 4.90
C GLY A 82 -2.91 23.53 4.01
N GLN A 83 -3.08 22.97 2.82
CA GLN A 83 -4.19 23.29 1.92
C GLN A 83 -5.55 22.91 2.53
N ALA A 84 -5.67 21.73 3.13
CA ALA A 84 -6.90 21.31 3.81
C ALA A 84 -7.28 22.25 4.98
N MET A 85 -6.27 22.78 5.70
CA MET A 85 -6.47 23.77 6.76
C MET A 85 -7.05 25.08 6.21
N GLN A 86 -6.50 25.58 5.10
CA GLN A 86 -7.00 26.79 4.43
C GLN A 86 -8.44 26.62 3.94
N GLN A 87 -8.79 25.43 3.48
CA GLN A 87 -10.14 25.09 3.02
C GLN A 87 -11.13 24.83 4.16
N LYS A 88 -10.72 24.93 5.44
CA LYS A 88 -11.52 24.58 6.61
C LYS A 88 -12.13 23.17 6.52
N ASN A 89 -11.39 22.21 5.94
CA ASN A 89 -11.83 20.83 5.79
C ASN A 89 -11.09 19.93 6.81
N PRO A 90 -11.59 19.83 8.06
CA PRO A 90 -10.93 19.05 9.10
C PRO A 90 -10.90 17.54 8.78
N GLY A 91 -11.84 17.04 7.96
CA GLY A 91 -11.89 15.64 7.56
C GLY A 91 -10.68 15.23 6.71
N THR A 92 -10.29 16.09 5.76
CA THR A 92 -9.10 15.86 4.93
C THR A 92 -7.82 16.00 5.76
N LEU A 93 -7.79 16.95 6.69
CA LEU A 93 -6.65 17.16 7.58
C LEU A 93 -6.36 15.94 8.47
N VAL A 94 -7.41 15.32 9.01
CA VAL A 94 -7.30 14.05 9.76
C VAL A 94 -6.90 12.91 8.83
N ALA A 95 -7.42 12.85 7.60
CA ALA A 95 -7.08 11.81 6.63
C ALA A 95 -5.61 11.85 6.16
N CYS A 96 -4.97 13.02 6.13
CA CYS A 96 -3.55 13.15 5.81
C CYS A 96 -2.62 12.61 6.93
N ILE A 97 -3.10 12.44 8.17
CA ILE A 97 -2.27 12.04 9.31
C ILE A 97 -2.51 10.57 9.72
N ARG A 98 -3.65 9.99 9.32
CA ARG A 98 -4.14 8.68 9.79
C ARG A 98 -3.66 7.53 8.93
#